data_AF-G4Z9X9-F1
#
_entry.id   AF-G4Z9X9-F1
#
_cell.length_a   1.000
_cell.length_b   1.000
_cell.length_c   1.000
_cell.angle_alpha   90.00
_cell.angle_beta   90.00
_cell.angle_gamma   90.00
#
_symmetry.space_group_name_H-M   'P 1'
#
loop_
_entity.id
_entity.type
_entity.pdbx_description
1 polymer ?
#
loop_
_entity_poly.entity_id
_entity_poly.type
_entity_poly.pdbx_seq_one_letter_code
_entity_poly.pdbx_strand_id
1 'polypeptide(L)'
;QQFQSPFDSSPYTLQPGSSIRNFNVRIGSTQVFDISHDYDFHHFTDEIAKISAINGDLTPELVNGLLDYQTWSLTNRMLIADVRRLTERDVPQAIQIQGTNAGCQGVNMLILVISEQELTFDRLTGEVLDFTTA
;
A
#
# COMPACT_ATOMS: atom_id res chain seq x y z
N GLN A 1 -19.04 3.74 8.23
CA GLN A 1 -18.82 2.90 7.03
C GLN A 1 -18.52 3.81 5.85
N GLN A 2 -17.34 4.45 5.82
CA GLN A 2 -16.90 5.36 4.75
C GLN A 2 -15.46 5.04 4.27
N PHE A 3 -14.87 3.95 4.76
CA PHE A 3 -13.46 3.60 4.54
C PHE A 3 -13.29 2.36 3.65
N GLN A 4 -14.27 2.08 2.78
CA GLN A 4 -14.28 0.85 1.98
C GLN A 4 -13.74 1.04 0.56
N SER A 5 -13.48 2.27 0.11
CA SER A 5 -12.98 2.51 -1.24
C SER A 5 -11.90 3.60 -1.24
N PRO A 6 -10.70 3.34 -1.80
CA PRO A 6 -9.68 4.36 -2.03
C PRO A 6 -10.11 5.43 -3.06
N PHE A 7 -11.27 5.25 -3.71
CA PHE A 7 -11.84 6.17 -4.68
C PHE A 7 -12.95 7.07 -4.09
N ASP A 8 -13.27 6.94 -2.79
CA ASP A 8 -14.24 7.84 -2.15
C ASP A 8 -13.59 9.19 -1.80
N SER A 9 -14.35 10.27 -2.00
CA SER A 9 -13.97 11.67 -1.74
C SER A 9 -13.61 11.96 -0.27
N SER A 10 -14.08 11.13 0.66
CA SER A 10 -13.72 11.23 2.07
C SER A 10 -13.36 9.84 2.57
N PRO A 11 -12.11 9.56 3.00
CA PRO A 11 -10.98 10.47 3.25
C PRO A 11 -9.89 10.55 2.16
N TYR A 12 -10.11 10.03 0.94
CA TYR A 12 -8.99 9.73 0.03
C TYR A 12 -8.62 10.84 -0.97
N THR A 13 -9.28 12.00 -0.95
CA THR A 13 -8.89 13.14 -1.80
C THR A 13 -8.04 14.16 -1.05
N LEU A 14 -6.94 14.59 -1.66
CA LEU A 14 -6.10 15.71 -1.18
C LEU A 14 -6.34 16.99 -1.99
N GLN A 15 -5.99 18.12 -1.39
CA GLN A 15 -5.83 19.37 -2.10
C GLN A 15 -4.70 19.22 -3.16
N PRO A 16 -4.90 19.69 -4.40
CA PRO A 16 -3.90 19.62 -5.46
C PRO A 16 -2.53 20.15 -5.02
N GLY A 17 -1.47 19.43 -5.37
CA GLY A 17 -0.10 19.81 -5.01
C GLY A 17 0.35 19.42 -3.61
N SER A 18 -0.52 18.79 -2.80
CA SER A 18 -0.05 18.18 -1.54
C SER A 18 0.87 17.00 -1.81
N SER A 19 1.91 16.90 -0.98
CA SER A 19 2.89 15.82 -1.06
C SER A 19 3.51 15.55 0.30
N ILE A 20 3.79 14.28 0.57
CA ILE A 20 4.75 13.88 1.60
C ILE A 20 6.10 13.69 0.93
N ARG A 21 7.10 14.44 1.38
CA ARG A 21 8.49 14.34 0.91
C ARG A 21 9.31 13.47 1.85
N ASN A 22 10.43 12.95 1.35
CA ASN A 22 11.32 12.06 2.11
C ASN A 22 10.56 10.87 2.73
N PHE A 23 9.65 10.26 1.95
CA PHE A 23 8.81 9.18 2.44
C PHE A 23 9.66 7.93 2.69
N ASN A 24 9.49 7.31 3.87
CA ASN A 24 10.05 6.00 4.15
C ASN A 24 9.19 5.24 5.17
N VAL A 25 9.24 3.91 5.09
CA VAL A 25 8.56 2.99 6.00
C VAL A 25 9.61 2.06 6.59
N ARG A 26 9.56 1.82 7.89
CA ARG A 26 10.46 0.91 8.61
C ARG A 26 9.66 -0.13 9.37
N ILE A 27 10.07 -1.38 9.25
CA ILE A 27 9.55 -2.51 10.02
C ILE A 27 10.64 -2.95 11.00
N GLY A 28 10.40 -2.77 12.29
CA GLY A 28 11.41 -3.01 13.32
C GLY A 28 12.68 -2.20 13.07
N SER A 29 13.78 -2.89 12.74
CA SER A 29 15.06 -2.25 12.46
C SER A 29 15.34 -1.99 10.98
N THR A 30 14.53 -2.53 10.06
CA THR A 30 14.80 -2.56 8.62
C THR A 30 13.91 -1.59 7.85
N GLN A 31 14.51 -0.84 6.94
CA GLN A 31 13.81 0.13 6.07
C GLN A 31 13.30 -0.53 4.79
N VAL A 32 12.13 -0.10 4.30
CA VAL A 32 11.53 -0.55 3.03
C VAL A 32 12.30 0.02 1.84
N PHE A 33 12.64 1.30 1.91
CA PHE A 33 13.38 1.97 0.85
C PHE A 33 14.79 2.27 1.34
N ASP A 34 15.81 1.87 0.58
CA ASP A 34 17.24 2.11 0.89
C ASP A 34 17.57 3.59 1.05
N ILE A 35 16.84 4.45 0.34
CA ILE A 35 16.98 5.90 0.40
C ILE A 35 15.57 6.50 0.47
N SER A 36 15.36 7.43 1.39
CA SER A 36 14.14 8.23 1.40
C SER A 36 14.09 9.06 0.13
N HIS A 37 13.02 8.92 -0.63
CA HIS A 37 12.85 9.59 -1.91
C HIS A 37 11.56 10.40 -1.91
N ASP A 38 11.51 11.36 -2.84
CA ASP A 38 10.27 12.03 -3.17
C ASP A 38 9.43 11.06 -4.00
N TYR A 39 8.43 10.48 -3.34
CA TYR A 39 7.57 9.47 -3.92
C TYR A 39 6.75 10.06 -5.07
N ASP A 40 7.05 9.63 -6.29
CA ASP A 40 6.40 10.08 -7.51
C ASP A 40 5.48 8.99 -8.09
N PHE A 41 4.86 9.29 -9.24
CA PHE A 41 3.94 8.35 -9.87
C PHE A 41 4.64 7.08 -10.36
N HIS A 42 5.93 7.14 -10.71
CA HIS A 42 6.68 5.97 -11.15
C HIS A 42 6.92 5.00 -9.99
N HIS A 43 7.33 5.53 -8.83
CA HIS A 43 7.44 4.73 -7.60
C HIS A 43 6.08 4.12 -7.21
N PHE A 44 5.00 4.89 -7.34
CA PHE A 44 3.65 4.37 -7.13
C PHE A 44 3.33 3.19 -8.06
N THR A 45 3.59 3.32 -9.36
CA THR A 45 3.32 2.24 -10.32
C THR A 45 4.16 1.00 -10.03
N ASP A 46 5.43 1.18 -9.64
CA ASP A 46 6.33 0.07 -9.34
C ASP A 46 5.89 -0.69 -8.07
N GLU A 47 5.44 0.02 -7.04
CA GLU A 47 4.91 -0.60 -5.81
C GLU A 47 3.55 -1.27 -6.05
N ILE A 48 2.64 -0.64 -6.82
CA ILE A 48 1.36 -1.26 -7.21
C ILE A 48 1.57 -2.53 -8.02
N ALA A 49 2.55 -2.54 -8.94
CA ALA A 49 2.88 -3.72 -9.75
C ALA A 49 3.30 -4.91 -8.88
N LYS A 50 3.98 -4.66 -7.74
CA LYS A 50 4.37 -5.71 -6.79
C LYS A 50 3.18 -6.29 -6.01
N ILE A 51 2.17 -5.48 -5.72
CA ILE A 51 1.00 -5.86 -4.88
C ILE A 51 -0.15 -6.42 -5.72
N SER A 52 -0.29 -6.03 -6.99
CA SER A 52 -1.21 -6.66 -7.96
C SER A 52 -0.70 -8.02 -8.47
N ALA A 53 -0.14 -8.82 -7.56
CA ALA A 53 0.41 -10.15 -7.79
C ALA A 53 -0.69 -11.23 -7.86
N ILE A 54 -1.79 -10.96 -8.56
CA ILE A 54 -2.59 -12.08 -9.08
C ILE A 54 -1.89 -12.72 -10.29
N ASN A 55 -0.94 -12.05 -10.95
CA ASN A 55 -0.08 -12.65 -11.98
C ASN A 55 1.15 -11.78 -12.24
N GLY A 56 2.19 -11.86 -11.39
CA GLY A 56 3.41 -11.03 -11.45
C GLY A 56 3.96 -10.78 -12.86
N ASP A 57 3.49 -9.71 -13.49
CA ASP A 57 3.82 -9.30 -14.86
C ASP A 57 3.55 -10.35 -15.97
N LEU A 58 2.62 -11.30 -15.76
CA LEU A 58 2.32 -12.35 -16.75
C LEU A 58 1.16 -12.01 -17.69
N THR A 59 0.42 -10.92 -17.45
CA THR A 59 -0.65 -10.50 -18.37
C THR A 59 -0.85 -8.97 -18.34
N PRO A 60 -0.50 -8.24 -19.41
CA PRO A 60 -0.71 -6.79 -19.52
C PRO A 60 -2.19 -6.39 -19.73
N GLU A 61 -3.13 -7.34 -19.68
CA GLU A 61 -4.55 -7.15 -19.99
C GLU A 61 -5.40 -6.84 -18.75
N LEU A 62 -4.83 -7.03 -17.55
CA LEU A 62 -5.44 -6.67 -16.26
C LEU A 62 -4.72 -5.47 -15.63
N VAL A 63 -4.41 -4.46 -16.44
CA VAL A 63 -4.06 -3.15 -15.90
C VAL A 63 -5.34 -2.55 -15.36
N ASN A 64 -5.45 -2.43 -14.04
CA ASN A 64 -6.56 -1.73 -13.41
C ASN A 64 -6.42 -0.23 -13.75
N GLY A 65 -6.98 0.18 -14.89
CA GLY A 65 -6.92 1.53 -15.44
C GLY A 65 -7.75 2.55 -14.66
N LEU A 66 -7.61 2.61 -13.33
CA LEU A 66 -8.44 3.47 -12.50
C LEU A 66 -7.76 4.74 -11.98
N LEU A 67 -6.43 4.83 -11.96
CA LEU A 67 -5.70 6.02 -11.54
C LEU A 67 -4.61 6.38 -12.55
N ASP A 68 -4.90 7.37 -13.39
CA ASP A 68 -3.91 7.98 -14.28
C ASP A 68 -3.01 8.97 -13.52
N TYR A 69 -1.92 9.38 -14.15
CA TYR A 69 -0.95 10.33 -13.57
C TYR A 69 -1.62 11.61 -13.06
N GLN A 70 -2.59 12.13 -13.81
CA GLN A 70 -3.27 13.38 -13.49
C GLN A 70 -4.14 13.23 -12.24
N THR A 71 -4.96 12.18 -12.16
CA THR A 71 -5.81 11.92 -10.99
C THR A 71 -4.95 11.57 -9.76
N TRP A 72 -3.92 10.75 -9.91
CA TRP A 72 -3.01 10.47 -8.79
C TRP A 72 -2.31 11.72 -8.29
N SER A 73 -1.77 12.58 -9.18
CA SER A 73 -1.00 13.75 -8.78
C SER A 73 -1.85 14.86 -8.16
N LEU A 74 -3.10 15.00 -8.60
CA LEU A 74 -3.97 16.12 -8.22
C LEU A 74 -4.97 15.77 -7.13
N THR A 75 -5.44 14.52 -7.07
CA THR A 75 -6.54 14.14 -6.18
C THR A 75 -6.23 12.96 -5.27
N ASN A 76 -5.53 11.91 -5.74
CA ASN A 76 -5.42 10.62 -5.01
C ASN A 76 -3.98 10.07 -4.96
N ARG A 77 -3.06 10.90 -4.48
CA ARG A 77 -1.65 10.67 -4.21
C ARG A 77 -1.40 9.67 -3.07
N MET A 78 -1.80 8.43 -3.31
CA MET A 78 -1.56 7.32 -2.39
C MET A 78 -0.07 6.95 -2.39
N LEU A 79 0.44 6.66 -1.18
CA LEU A 79 1.81 6.19 -0.96
C LEU A 79 1.73 4.73 -0.57
N ILE A 80 2.52 3.90 -1.24
CA ILE A 80 2.47 2.45 -1.09
C ILE A 80 3.88 1.93 -0.82
N ALA A 81 3.97 0.95 0.07
CA ALA A 81 5.23 0.33 0.47
C ALA A 81 5.00 -1.17 0.63
N ASP A 82 5.65 -1.97 -0.22
CA ASP A 82 5.68 -3.42 -0.07
C ASP A 82 6.62 -3.83 1.08
N VAL A 83 6.03 -4.41 2.14
CA VAL A 83 6.73 -4.81 3.37
C VAL A 83 6.94 -6.32 3.49
N ARG A 84 6.48 -7.12 2.52
CA ARG A 84 6.43 -8.60 2.62
C ARG A 84 7.79 -9.25 2.92
N ARG A 85 8.89 -8.66 2.44
CA ARG A 85 10.25 -9.19 2.62
C ARG A 85 10.90 -8.78 3.95
N LEU A 86 10.23 -7.94 4.73
CA LEU A 86 10.76 -7.37 5.98
C LEU A 86 10.05 -7.86 7.23
N THR A 87 8.89 -8.50 7.04
CA THR A 87 8.06 -9.01 8.13
C THR A 87 8.46 -10.43 8.49
N GLU A 88 8.57 -10.70 9.78
CA GLU A 88 8.68 -12.06 10.31
C GLU A 88 7.30 -12.55 10.74
N ARG A 89 6.92 -13.73 10.25
CA ARG A 89 5.63 -14.34 10.57
C ARG A 89 5.52 -14.60 12.06
N ASP A 90 4.32 -14.35 12.62
CA ASP A 90 3.99 -14.57 14.03
C ASP A 90 4.80 -13.73 15.05
N VAL A 91 5.60 -12.77 14.59
CA VAL A 91 6.38 -11.85 15.46
C VAL A 91 5.82 -10.44 15.36
N PRO A 92 5.30 -9.86 16.46
CA PRO A 92 4.86 -8.47 16.44
C PRO A 92 6.03 -7.52 16.18
N GLN A 93 5.96 -6.77 15.09
CA GLN A 93 6.97 -5.78 14.71
C GLN A 93 6.35 -4.38 14.62
N ALA A 94 7.11 -3.38 15.05
CA ALA A 94 6.67 -1.98 14.98
C ALA A 94 6.77 -1.46 13.55
N ILE A 95 5.70 -0.84 13.05
CA ILE A 95 5.66 -0.13 11.77
C ILE A 95 5.86 1.35 12.05
N GLN A 96 6.91 1.93 11.46
CA GLN A 96 7.20 3.36 11.56
C GLN A 96 7.10 3.99 10.17
N ILE A 97 6.27 5.01 10.04
CA ILE A 97 6.11 5.79 8.81
C ILE A 97 6.75 7.15 9.03
N GLN A 98 7.61 7.56 8.10
CA GLN A 98 8.35 8.81 8.16
C GLN A 98 8.14 9.61 6.87
N GLY A 99 8.12 10.93 7.01
CA GLY A 99 8.00 11.85 5.91
C GLY A 99 7.78 13.28 6.38
N THR A 100 7.93 14.23 5.46
CA THR A 100 7.71 15.66 5.70
C THR A 100 6.49 16.12 4.91
N ASN A 101 5.49 16.65 5.59
CA ASN A 101 4.36 17.31 4.93
C ASN A 101 4.84 18.59 4.24
N ALA A 102 4.79 18.61 2.90
CA ALA A 102 5.17 19.79 2.12
C ALA A 102 3.97 20.71 1.81
N GLY A 103 2.78 20.37 2.30
CA GLY A 103 1.60 21.22 2.21
C GLY A 103 1.66 22.41 3.18
N CYS A 104 0.94 23.47 2.88
CA CYS A 104 0.84 24.65 3.75
C CYS A 104 -0.12 24.46 4.94
N GLN A 105 -0.78 23.30 5.04
CA GLN A 105 -1.74 22.97 6.10
C GLN A 105 -1.43 21.59 6.69
N GLY A 106 -1.86 21.36 7.92
CA GLY A 106 -1.80 20.04 8.56
C GLY A 106 -2.60 19.00 7.76
N VAL A 107 -2.12 17.75 7.78
CA VAL A 107 -2.74 16.64 7.06
C VAL A 107 -3.21 15.57 8.03
N ASN A 108 -4.37 14.99 7.76
CA ASN A 108 -4.83 13.76 8.42
C ASN A 108 -4.45 12.58 7.52
N MET A 109 -3.86 11.54 8.10
CA MET A 109 -3.42 10.36 7.36
C MET A 109 -4.26 9.15 7.77
N LEU A 110 -4.83 8.46 6.79
CA LEU A 110 -5.38 7.12 6.96
C LEU A 110 -4.30 6.12 6.58
N ILE A 111 -3.93 5.25 7.52
CA ILE A 111 -2.92 4.21 7.32
C ILE A 111 -3.64 2.88 7.23
N LEU A 112 -3.47 2.18 6.11
CA LEU A 112 -4.01 0.85 5.89
C LEU A 112 -2.85 -0.14 5.89
N VAL A 113 -2.88 -1.09 6.82
CA VAL A 113 -1.95 -2.22 6.85
C VAL A 113 -2.70 -3.44 6.33
N ILE A 114 -2.23 -3.99 5.22
CA ILE A 114 -2.85 -5.12 4.55
C ILE A 114 -1.92 -6.32 4.70
N SER A 115 -2.45 -7.42 5.19
CA SER A 115 -1.77 -8.71 5.24
C SER A 115 -2.60 -9.76 4.51
N GLU A 116 -1.92 -10.71 3.88
CA GLU A 116 -2.55 -11.84 3.22
C GLU A 116 -2.78 -12.97 4.24
N GLN A 117 -3.88 -13.72 4.08
CA GLN A 117 -4.19 -14.88 4.93
C GLN A 117 -4.36 -16.12 4.05
N GLU A 118 -3.58 -17.14 4.40
CA GLU A 118 -3.60 -18.54 3.95
C GLU A 118 -4.81 -19.35 4.46
N LEU A 119 -5.72 -19.86 3.62
CA LEU A 119 -6.72 -20.86 4.05
C LEU A 119 -6.71 -22.07 3.11
N THR A 120 -6.38 -23.24 3.65
CA THR A 120 -6.51 -24.53 2.95
C THR A 120 -7.71 -25.28 3.50
N PHE A 121 -8.62 -25.71 2.62
CA PHE A 121 -9.79 -26.49 3.00
C PHE A 121 -10.07 -27.62 2.02
N ASP A 122 -10.66 -28.71 2.53
CA ASP A 122 -11.14 -29.82 1.73
C ASP A 122 -12.41 -29.40 0.97
N ARG A 123 -12.35 -29.46 -0.36
CA ARG A 123 -13.47 -29.09 -1.23
C ARG A 123 -14.68 -30.00 -1.11
N LEU A 124 -14.52 -31.25 -0.67
CA LEU A 124 -15.59 -32.24 -0.57
C LEU A 124 -16.29 -32.19 0.79
N THR A 125 -15.52 -32.09 1.88
CA THR A 125 -16.06 -32.09 3.25
C THR A 125 -16.31 -30.69 3.80
N GLY A 126 -15.65 -29.67 3.24
CA GLY A 126 -15.67 -28.30 3.75
C GLY A 126 -14.79 -28.09 4.99
N GLU A 127 -14.00 -29.09 5.39
CA GLU A 127 -13.12 -29.00 6.55
C GLU A 127 -11.92 -28.09 6.27
N VAL A 128 -11.62 -27.19 7.22
CA VAL A 128 -10.41 -26.36 7.17
C VAL A 128 -9.22 -27.20 7.63
N LEU A 129 -8.28 -27.43 6.71
CA LEU A 129 -7.10 -28.26 6.95
C LEU A 129 -5.95 -27.44 7.54
N ASP A 130 -5.80 -26.20 7.08
CA ASP A 130 -4.80 -25.28 7.60
C ASP A 130 -5.31 -23.84 7.46
N PHE A 131 -5.01 -23.03 8.47
CA PHE A 131 -5.26 -21.60 8.45
C PHE A 131 -4.01 -20.89 8.94
N THR A 132 -3.41 -20.15 8.04
CA THR A 132 -2.16 -19.45 8.24
C THR A 132 -2.44 -17.95 8.22
N THR A 133 -2.29 -17.31 9.37
CA THR A 133 -2.17 -15.85 9.47
C THR A 133 -0.73 -15.44 9.21
N ALA A 134 -0.53 -14.39 8.41
CA ALA A 134 0.75 -13.72 8.25
C ALA A 134 1.20 -13.05 9.56
#